data_AF-A0A0M7ANY5-F1
#
_entry.id   AF-A0A0M7ANY5-F1
#
_cell.length_a   1.000
_cell.length_b   1.000
_cell.length_c   1.000
_cell.angle_alpha   90.00
_cell.angle_beta   90.00
_cell.angle_gamma   90.00
#
_symmetry.space_group_name_H-M   'P 1'
#
loop_
_entity.id
_entity.type
_entity.pdbx_description
1 polymer ?
#
loop_
_entity_poly.entity_id
_entity_poly.type
_entity_poly.pdbx_seq_one_letter_code
_entity_poly.pdbx_strand_id
1 'polypeptide(L)'
;MSISYFSDSRGNFGYYNINTGAAEVLATGSVVFTDIAISSTGQFYGITFSNLYTFSFSDGYVVAKNVGALAGGGFNSLEFSEDGKLYGGSGRSVYEINISNAQTTLIFSDFSSSSSGDIFINGENLFLSTSANRLELLNLSTLSVSTVVENTPSSLFGLADTPAGLFGFAGDSIYSIDVDTGVTTFAREVEFSNTLWGATYYPDAAEKHATGVWRFFNTETGSHFYTNSTAERDAIATTLPNFVYEGNAFDVASSGSGDIDVFRFYNTETGTHFYTASELERDNIINSLSNFAYEGVAYKAYSDNGDGSHEALYRFYNTSNNSHFYTASDAERDYIISTLGNYSYEGVAYFIDIV
;
A
#
# COMPACT_ATOMS: atom_id res chain seq x y z
N MET A 1 9.26 -9.78 -4.49
CA MET A 1 8.81 -11.18 -4.34
C MET A 1 7.31 -11.08 -4.22
N SER A 2 6.56 -11.55 -5.20
CA SER A 2 5.10 -11.36 -5.21
C SER A 2 4.46 -12.28 -4.18
N ILE A 3 4.29 -11.74 -2.97
CA ILE A 3 3.70 -12.39 -1.81
C ILE A 3 2.28 -11.88 -1.66
N SER A 4 1.32 -12.77 -1.49
CA SER A 4 -0.03 -12.37 -1.04
C SER A 4 -0.39 -13.09 0.25
N TYR A 5 -1.16 -12.39 1.08
CA TYR A 5 -1.61 -12.86 2.38
C TYR A 5 -2.90 -13.65 2.23
N PHE A 6 -3.09 -14.62 3.11
CA PHE A 6 -4.29 -15.42 3.14
C PHE A 6 -4.85 -15.58 4.54
N SER A 7 -6.16 -15.84 4.59
CA SER A 7 -6.83 -16.43 5.75
C SER A 7 -7.43 -17.79 5.36
N ASP A 8 -7.46 -18.73 6.30
CA ASP A 8 -7.98 -20.08 6.05
C ASP A 8 -9.18 -20.46 6.92
N SER A 9 -9.79 -21.58 6.57
CA SER A 9 -10.94 -22.18 7.26
C SER A 9 -10.71 -22.58 8.72
N ARG A 10 -9.49 -22.46 9.23
CA ARG A 10 -9.10 -22.79 10.61
C ARG A 10 -8.66 -21.56 11.41
N GLY A 11 -8.78 -20.35 10.84
CA GLY A 11 -8.38 -19.11 11.49
C GLY A 11 -6.86 -18.87 11.45
N ASN A 12 -6.14 -19.57 10.57
CA ASN A 12 -4.74 -19.27 10.32
C ASN A 12 -4.62 -18.08 9.39
N PHE A 13 -3.57 -17.30 9.62
CA PHE A 13 -3.13 -16.19 8.78
C PHE A 13 -1.72 -16.47 8.31
N GLY A 14 -1.44 -16.21 7.04
CA GLY A 14 -0.16 -16.52 6.45
C GLY A 14 0.04 -15.80 5.13
N TYR A 15 1.07 -16.23 4.42
CA TYR A 15 1.34 -15.73 3.08
C TYR A 15 1.67 -16.88 2.13
N TYR A 16 1.48 -16.65 0.84
CA TYR A 16 1.95 -17.54 -0.21
C TYR A 16 2.75 -16.77 -1.24
N ASN A 17 3.71 -17.47 -1.86
CA ASN A 17 4.50 -16.95 -2.95
C ASN A 17 3.86 -17.39 -4.28
N ILE A 18 3.37 -16.41 -5.04
CA ILE A 18 2.69 -16.65 -6.33
C ILE A 18 3.58 -17.39 -7.34
N ASN A 19 4.88 -17.11 -7.29
CA ASN A 19 5.85 -17.66 -8.25
C ASN A 19 6.24 -19.11 -7.94
N THR A 20 6.19 -19.52 -6.67
CA THR A 20 6.60 -20.88 -6.26
C THR A 20 5.42 -21.77 -5.87
N GLY A 21 4.31 -21.20 -5.40
CA GLY A 21 3.20 -21.93 -4.78
C GLY A 21 3.44 -22.30 -3.32
N ALA A 22 4.59 -21.91 -2.75
CA ALA A 22 4.89 -22.15 -1.35
C ALA A 22 3.98 -21.28 -0.46
N ALA A 23 3.39 -21.88 0.57
CA ALA A 23 2.57 -21.19 1.56
C ALA A 23 3.18 -21.36 2.96
N GLU A 24 3.17 -20.30 3.76
CA GLU A 24 3.65 -20.30 5.14
C GLU A 24 2.56 -19.72 6.06
N VAL A 25 2.26 -20.43 7.14
CA VAL A 25 1.40 -19.93 8.22
C VAL A 25 2.25 -19.07 9.14
N LEU A 26 1.92 -17.78 9.21
CA LEU A 26 2.59 -16.82 10.10
C LEU A 26 1.99 -16.84 11.50
N ALA A 27 0.68 -17.01 11.59
CA ALA A 27 -0.04 -16.90 12.83
C ALA A 27 -1.32 -17.74 12.86
N THR A 28 -1.72 -18.14 14.06
CA THR A 28 -2.97 -18.87 14.30
C THR A 28 -3.93 -18.03 15.14
N GLY A 29 -5.21 -18.04 14.80
CA GLY A 29 -6.24 -17.21 15.41
C GLY A 29 -7.48 -18.01 15.81
N SER A 30 -8.24 -17.46 16.76
CA SER A 30 -9.55 -18.01 17.14
C SER A 30 -10.70 -17.45 16.29
N VAL A 31 -10.46 -16.33 15.60
CA VAL A 31 -11.41 -15.75 14.64
C VAL A 31 -11.10 -16.33 13.27
N VAL A 32 -12.10 -16.92 12.63
CA VAL A 32 -12.00 -17.41 11.26
C VAL A 32 -12.53 -16.32 10.35
N PHE A 33 -11.63 -15.65 9.63
CA PHE A 33 -12.02 -14.63 8.68
C PHE A 33 -12.58 -15.28 7.42
N THR A 34 -13.71 -14.76 6.95
CA THR A 34 -14.32 -15.13 5.68
C THR A 34 -13.67 -14.41 4.52
N ASP A 35 -13.06 -13.26 4.78
CA ASP A 35 -12.10 -12.62 3.89
C ASP A 35 -11.22 -11.60 4.67
N ILE A 36 -10.12 -11.18 4.07
CA ILE A 36 -9.17 -10.22 4.63
C ILE A 36 -8.79 -9.15 3.60
N ALA A 37 -8.47 -7.96 4.08
CA ALA A 37 -7.97 -6.86 3.27
C ALA A 37 -6.91 -6.09 4.04
N ILE A 38 -6.17 -5.24 3.36
CA ILE A 38 -5.06 -4.48 3.94
C ILE A 38 -5.12 -3.04 3.44
N SER A 39 -5.12 -2.10 4.39
CA SER A 39 -5.19 -0.68 4.05
C SER A 39 -3.89 -0.19 3.42
N SER A 40 -3.96 1.02 2.86
CA SER A 40 -2.78 1.72 2.33
C SER A 40 -1.67 1.97 3.35
N THR A 41 -1.97 1.88 4.64
CA THR A 41 -1.03 2.03 5.76
C THR A 41 -0.47 0.70 6.27
N GLY A 42 -0.86 -0.43 5.66
CA GLY A 42 -0.46 -1.78 6.09
C GLY A 42 -1.27 -2.34 7.26
N GLN A 43 -2.38 -1.71 7.66
CA GLN A 43 -3.26 -2.25 8.70
C GLN A 43 -4.14 -3.35 8.09
N PHE A 44 -4.08 -4.55 8.66
CA PHE A 44 -4.96 -5.64 8.26
C PHE A 44 -6.37 -5.48 8.81
N TYR A 45 -7.34 -5.76 7.96
CA TYR A 45 -8.75 -5.87 8.26
C TYR A 45 -9.20 -7.28 7.90
N GLY A 46 -10.09 -7.83 8.72
CA GLY A 46 -10.71 -9.12 8.45
C GLY A 46 -12.19 -9.05 8.70
N ILE A 47 -12.97 -9.75 7.90
CA ILE A 47 -14.39 -9.91 8.12
C ILE A 47 -14.71 -11.34 8.53
N THR A 48 -15.74 -11.46 9.35
CA THR A 48 -16.56 -12.68 9.41
C THR A 48 -17.85 -12.41 8.64
N PHE A 49 -18.74 -13.39 8.53
CA PHE A 49 -20.06 -13.16 7.93
C PHE A 49 -20.87 -12.00 8.53
N SER A 50 -20.56 -11.55 9.75
CA SER A 50 -21.36 -10.53 10.46
C SER A 50 -20.58 -9.40 11.10
N ASN A 51 -19.25 -9.40 11.05
CA ASN A 51 -18.44 -8.44 11.81
C ASN A 51 -17.16 -8.06 11.08
N LEU A 52 -16.78 -6.79 11.22
CA LEU A 52 -15.47 -6.28 10.83
C LEU A 52 -14.52 -6.32 12.03
N TYR A 53 -13.26 -6.62 11.73
CA TYR A 53 -12.14 -6.63 12.67
C TYR A 53 -10.98 -5.85 12.07
N THR A 54 -10.20 -5.21 12.93
CA THR A 54 -8.78 -5.01 12.65
C THR A 54 -8.02 -6.16 13.25
N PHE A 55 -6.87 -6.53 12.68
CA PHE A 55 -6.01 -7.50 13.33
C PHE A 55 -4.53 -7.22 13.09
N SER A 56 -3.70 -7.79 13.96
CA SER A 56 -2.27 -7.90 13.78
C SER A 56 -1.85 -9.33 14.11
N PHE A 57 -0.56 -9.62 13.99
CA PHE A 57 0.00 -10.89 14.43
C PHE A 57 1.29 -10.66 15.22
N SER A 58 1.46 -11.43 16.28
CA SER A 58 2.63 -11.38 17.16
C SER A 58 2.84 -12.76 17.80
N ASP A 59 4.08 -13.21 17.92
CA ASP A 59 4.44 -14.48 18.55
C ASP A 59 3.70 -15.71 17.96
N GLY A 60 3.38 -15.68 16.66
CA GLY A 60 2.66 -16.77 15.99
C GLY A 60 1.15 -16.79 16.23
N TYR A 61 0.58 -15.71 16.75
CA TYR A 61 -0.86 -15.60 17.03
C TYR A 61 -1.49 -14.38 16.36
N VAL A 62 -2.73 -14.54 15.87
CA VAL A 62 -3.56 -13.44 15.38
C VAL A 62 -4.20 -12.72 16.56
N VAL A 63 -4.02 -11.40 16.61
CA VAL A 63 -4.64 -10.51 17.60
C VAL A 63 -5.74 -9.71 16.91
N ALA A 64 -6.97 -10.24 16.94
CA ALA A 64 -8.13 -9.62 16.32
C ALA A 64 -8.89 -8.69 17.29
N LYS A 65 -9.23 -7.49 16.82
CA LYS A 65 -10.04 -6.50 17.54
C LYS A 65 -11.32 -6.24 16.76
N ASN A 66 -12.46 -6.58 17.37
CA ASN A 66 -13.77 -6.32 16.78
C ASN A 66 -14.00 -4.81 16.62
N VAL A 67 -14.30 -4.37 15.39
CA VAL A 67 -14.65 -2.99 15.06
C VAL A 67 -16.15 -2.79 15.25
N GLY A 68 -16.96 -3.72 14.76
CA GLY A 68 -18.42 -3.66 14.89
C GLY A 68 -19.14 -4.73 14.07
N ALA A 69 -20.47 -4.69 14.12
CA ALA A 69 -21.33 -5.58 13.35
C ALA A 69 -21.61 -4.98 11.96
N LEU A 70 -21.55 -5.83 10.94
CA LEU A 70 -21.86 -5.49 9.55
C LEU A 70 -23.35 -5.70 9.29
N ALA A 71 -24.08 -4.63 8.98
CA ALA A 71 -25.49 -4.74 8.63
C ALA A 71 -25.62 -5.33 7.21
N GLY A 72 -26.48 -6.34 7.04
CA GLY A 72 -26.63 -7.12 5.81
C GLY A 72 -26.35 -8.61 6.04
N GLY A 73 -25.36 -8.93 6.87
CA GLY A 73 -24.92 -10.32 7.13
C GLY A 73 -24.39 -11.03 5.89
N GLY A 74 -23.80 -12.23 6.06
CA GLY A 74 -23.31 -13.03 4.93
C GLY A 74 -22.12 -12.44 4.17
N PHE A 75 -21.35 -11.53 4.79
CA PHE A 75 -20.17 -10.95 4.15
C PHE A 75 -19.08 -11.99 3.93
N ASN A 76 -18.62 -12.09 2.71
CA ASN A 76 -17.64 -13.08 2.30
C ASN A 76 -16.67 -12.54 1.26
N SER A 77 -16.55 -11.23 1.10
CA SER A 77 -15.47 -10.64 0.32
C SER A 77 -15.13 -9.25 0.85
N LEU A 78 -13.87 -8.81 0.72
CA LEU A 78 -13.36 -7.58 1.31
C LEU A 78 -12.16 -7.04 0.54
N GLU A 79 -12.20 -5.78 0.11
CA GLU A 79 -11.03 -5.15 -0.52
C GLU A 79 -11.07 -3.63 -0.37
N PHE A 80 -9.89 -2.99 -0.30
CA PHE A 80 -9.75 -1.55 -0.36
C PHE A 80 -9.69 -1.06 -1.80
N SER A 81 -10.34 0.06 -2.08
CA SER A 81 -10.03 0.87 -3.26
C SER A 81 -8.76 1.70 -3.03
N GLU A 82 -8.17 2.18 -4.12
CA GLU A 82 -6.98 3.04 -4.10
C GLU A 82 -7.17 4.32 -3.27
N ASP A 83 -8.39 4.89 -3.24
CA ASP A 83 -8.74 6.06 -2.42
C ASP A 83 -9.00 5.74 -0.93
N GLY A 84 -8.74 4.50 -0.51
CA GLY A 84 -8.78 4.08 0.89
C GLY A 84 -10.17 3.73 1.43
N LYS A 85 -11.19 3.61 0.57
CA LYS A 85 -12.50 3.09 0.99
C LYS A 85 -12.49 1.58 1.03
N LEU A 86 -13.12 1.01 2.06
CA LEU A 86 -13.26 -0.44 2.21
C LEU A 86 -14.58 -0.88 1.62
N TYR A 87 -14.56 -1.86 0.72
CA TYR A 87 -15.75 -2.49 0.17
C TYR A 87 -15.87 -3.93 0.64
N GLY A 88 -17.10 -4.41 0.80
CA GLY A 88 -17.35 -5.82 1.08
C GLY A 88 -18.58 -6.35 0.36
N GLY A 89 -18.47 -7.58 -0.12
CA GLY A 89 -19.56 -8.29 -0.81
C GLY A 89 -20.36 -9.17 0.14
N SER A 90 -21.67 -9.22 -0.10
CA SER A 90 -22.59 -10.16 0.54
C SER A 90 -23.70 -10.52 -0.42
N GLY A 91 -23.88 -11.83 -0.66
CA GLY A 91 -24.86 -12.32 -1.63
C GLY A 91 -24.64 -11.68 -3.00
N ARG A 92 -25.66 -11.00 -3.54
CA ARG A 92 -25.61 -10.29 -4.83
C ARG A 92 -25.32 -8.79 -4.68
N SER A 93 -24.77 -8.38 -3.54
CA SER A 93 -24.64 -6.97 -3.15
C SER A 93 -23.21 -6.63 -2.75
N VAL A 94 -22.85 -5.37 -2.94
CA VAL A 94 -21.61 -4.75 -2.47
C VAL A 94 -21.95 -3.54 -1.62
N TYR A 95 -21.21 -3.39 -0.53
CA TYR A 95 -21.34 -2.31 0.44
C TYR A 95 -20.01 -1.59 0.59
N GLU A 96 -20.05 -0.28 0.79
CA GLU A 96 -18.93 0.45 1.40
C GLU A 96 -19.02 0.28 2.91
N ILE A 97 -17.90 0.03 3.57
CA ILE A 97 -17.81 -0.27 5.00
C ILE A 97 -16.97 0.83 5.68
N ASN A 98 -17.57 1.52 6.65
CA ASN A 98 -16.84 2.48 7.45
C ASN A 98 -15.88 1.77 8.41
N ILE A 99 -14.58 1.96 8.20
CA ILE A 99 -13.51 1.29 8.96
C ILE A 99 -13.47 1.64 10.46
N SER A 100 -14.10 2.74 10.88
CA SER A 100 -14.07 3.19 12.28
C SER A 100 -15.19 2.59 13.13
N ASN A 101 -16.31 2.20 12.51
CA ASN A 101 -17.51 1.76 13.24
C ASN A 101 -18.28 0.60 12.59
N ALA A 102 -17.75 0.02 11.49
CA ALA A 102 -18.35 -1.06 10.71
C ALA A 102 -19.73 -0.74 10.08
N GLN A 103 -20.11 0.53 10.00
CA GLN A 103 -21.35 0.92 9.33
C GLN A 103 -21.25 0.62 7.83
N THR A 104 -22.26 -0.09 7.30
CA THR A 104 -22.34 -0.47 5.88
C THR A 104 -23.26 0.47 5.12
N THR A 105 -22.82 0.95 3.95
CA THR A 105 -23.63 1.69 2.98
C THR A 105 -23.80 0.82 1.74
N LEU A 106 -25.04 0.50 1.36
CA LEU A 106 -25.30 -0.28 0.16
C LEU A 106 -24.91 0.52 -1.09
N ILE A 107 -24.01 -0.04 -1.91
CA ILE A 107 -23.57 0.57 -3.17
C ILE A 107 -24.33 -0.03 -4.34
N PHE A 108 -24.45 -1.36 -4.37
CA PHE A 108 -25.09 -2.09 -5.46
C PHE A 108 -25.68 -3.41 -4.96
N SER A 109 -26.78 -3.89 -5.57
CA SER A 109 -27.49 -5.09 -5.08
C SER A 109 -28.01 -6.05 -6.16
N ASP A 110 -27.66 -5.84 -7.43
CA ASP A 110 -28.21 -6.62 -8.55
C ASP A 110 -27.15 -7.29 -9.42
N PHE A 111 -26.11 -7.85 -8.80
CA PHE A 111 -25.17 -8.72 -9.52
C PHE A 111 -25.91 -9.95 -10.02
N SER A 112 -25.56 -10.49 -11.18
CA SER A 112 -26.32 -11.60 -11.77
C SER A 112 -26.20 -12.89 -10.96
N SER A 113 -25.21 -13.00 -10.08
CA SER A 113 -24.94 -14.15 -9.24
C SER A 113 -24.37 -13.75 -7.89
N SER A 114 -24.49 -14.62 -6.88
CA SER A 114 -23.97 -14.32 -5.55
C SER A 114 -22.43 -14.42 -5.53
N SER A 115 -21.80 -13.63 -4.65
CA SER A 115 -20.37 -13.70 -4.32
C SER A 115 -19.92 -15.14 -4.06
N SER A 116 -18.78 -15.51 -4.63
CA SER A 116 -18.07 -16.77 -4.34
C SER A 116 -17.24 -16.63 -3.08
N GLY A 117 -16.47 -15.55 -2.95
CA GLY A 117 -15.64 -15.34 -1.76
C GLY A 117 -14.63 -14.20 -1.82
N ASP A 118 -14.55 -13.46 -2.93
CA ASP A 118 -13.58 -12.36 -3.01
C ASP A 118 -13.98 -11.28 -4.02
N ILE A 119 -13.49 -10.06 -3.80
CA ILE A 119 -13.57 -8.91 -4.70
C ILE A 119 -12.17 -8.34 -4.96
N PHE A 120 -11.99 -7.79 -6.15
CA PHE A 120 -10.78 -7.03 -6.50
C PHE A 120 -11.20 -5.66 -7.05
N ILE A 121 -10.41 -4.61 -6.81
CA ILE A 121 -10.71 -3.25 -7.28
C ILE A 121 -9.51 -2.68 -8.04
N ASN A 122 -9.77 -2.17 -9.25
CA ASN A 122 -8.81 -1.42 -10.07
C ASN A 122 -9.46 -0.13 -10.55
N GLY A 123 -8.99 1.01 -10.03
CA GLY A 123 -9.66 2.30 -10.21
C GLY A 123 -11.15 2.24 -9.85
N GLU A 124 -12.02 2.53 -10.81
CA GLU A 124 -13.48 2.50 -10.62
C GLU A 124 -14.11 1.11 -10.84
N ASN A 125 -13.34 0.10 -11.19
CA ASN A 125 -13.85 -1.22 -11.55
C ASN A 125 -13.70 -2.18 -10.37
N LEU A 126 -14.82 -2.59 -9.79
CA LEU A 126 -14.88 -3.66 -8.80
C LEU A 126 -15.25 -4.97 -9.48
N PHE A 127 -14.40 -5.96 -9.34
CA PHE A 127 -14.56 -7.31 -9.87
C PHE A 127 -15.02 -8.22 -8.75
N LEU A 128 -16.15 -8.90 -8.94
CA LEU A 128 -16.71 -9.86 -8.00
C LEU A 128 -16.50 -11.28 -8.53
N SER A 129 -15.83 -12.13 -7.75
CA SER A 129 -15.87 -13.57 -7.98
C SER A 129 -17.27 -14.09 -7.65
N THR A 130 -17.89 -14.86 -8.55
CA THR A 130 -19.28 -15.29 -8.36
C THR A 130 -19.42 -16.81 -8.29
N SER A 131 -20.45 -17.24 -7.56
CA SER A 131 -20.94 -18.62 -7.48
C SER A 131 -21.38 -19.23 -8.81
N ALA A 132 -21.45 -18.42 -9.88
CA ALA A 132 -21.72 -18.88 -11.23
C ALA A 132 -20.46 -19.07 -12.07
N ASN A 133 -19.29 -19.18 -11.43
CA ASN A 133 -18.00 -19.49 -12.07
C ASN A 133 -17.62 -18.43 -13.12
N ARG A 134 -17.74 -17.15 -12.73
CA ARG A 134 -17.36 -16.00 -13.54
C ARG A 134 -16.92 -14.83 -12.66
N LEU A 135 -16.19 -13.88 -13.25
CA LEU A 135 -16.00 -12.55 -12.68
C LEU A 135 -17.02 -11.57 -13.30
N GLU A 136 -17.74 -10.87 -12.43
CA GLU A 136 -18.59 -9.74 -12.82
C GLU A 136 -17.92 -8.43 -12.45
N LEU A 137 -17.86 -7.49 -13.38
CA LEU A 137 -17.36 -6.14 -13.17
C LEU A 137 -18.55 -5.23 -12.84
N LEU A 138 -18.42 -4.47 -11.76
CA LEU A 138 -19.24 -3.31 -11.43
C LEU A 138 -18.37 -2.06 -11.60
N ASN A 139 -18.80 -1.14 -12.46
CA ASN A 139 -18.19 0.19 -12.49
C ASN A 139 -18.85 1.04 -11.38
N LEU A 140 -18.06 1.46 -10.39
CA LEU A 140 -18.53 2.13 -9.17
C LEU A 140 -19.16 3.51 -9.44
N SER A 141 -18.77 4.18 -10.51
CA SER A 141 -19.29 5.50 -10.89
C SER A 141 -20.63 5.42 -11.64
N THR A 142 -20.77 4.47 -12.56
CA THR A 142 -21.98 4.31 -13.40
C THR A 142 -22.97 3.29 -12.85
N LEU A 143 -22.54 2.45 -11.92
CA LEU A 143 -23.25 1.28 -11.40
C LEU A 143 -23.71 0.30 -12.49
N SER A 144 -22.99 0.28 -13.61
CA SER A 144 -23.19 -0.69 -14.67
C SER A 144 -22.46 -2.00 -14.34
N VAL A 145 -23.09 -3.12 -14.70
CA VAL A 145 -22.53 -4.47 -14.48
C VAL A 145 -22.35 -5.20 -15.80
N SER A 146 -21.23 -5.89 -15.94
CA SER A 146 -20.93 -6.80 -17.04
C SER A 146 -20.22 -8.07 -16.55
N THR A 147 -20.24 -9.12 -17.36
CA THR A 147 -19.37 -10.29 -17.14
C THR A 147 -18.10 -10.11 -17.95
N VAL A 148 -16.94 -10.24 -17.31
CA VAL A 148 -15.62 -10.00 -17.92
C VAL A 148 -14.79 -11.27 -18.07
N VAL A 149 -14.99 -12.26 -17.20
CA VAL A 149 -14.31 -13.56 -17.26
C VAL A 149 -15.35 -14.65 -17.05
N GLU A 150 -15.44 -15.60 -17.97
CA GLU A 150 -16.33 -16.77 -17.87
C GLU A 150 -15.53 -18.03 -17.54
N ASN A 151 -16.20 -19.05 -17.00
CA ASN A 151 -15.61 -20.36 -16.68
C ASN A 151 -14.43 -20.29 -15.70
N THR A 152 -14.51 -19.41 -14.71
CA THR A 152 -13.57 -19.46 -13.58
C THR A 152 -13.75 -20.78 -12.80
N PRO A 153 -12.74 -21.21 -12.05
CA PRO A 153 -12.86 -22.34 -11.14
C PRO A 153 -13.99 -22.12 -10.12
N SER A 154 -14.67 -23.21 -9.75
CA SER A 154 -15.63 -23.17 -8.65
C SER A 154 -14.91 -22.87 -7.33
N SER A 155 -15.57 -22.15 -6.41
CA SER A 155 -14.99 -21.80 -5.11
C SER A 155 -13.74 -20.92 -5.23
N LEU A 156 -13.75 -19.99 -6.19
CA LEU A 156 -12.78 -18.91 -6.26
C LEU A 156 -13.02 -18.00 -5.05
N PHE A 157 -12.32 -18.28 -3.95
CA PHE A 157 -12.47 -17.61 -2.66
C PHE A 157 -11.36 -16.62 -2.38
N GLY A 158 -10.29 -16.63 -3.19
CA GLY A 158 -9.25 -15.63 -3.13
C GLY A 158 -9.05 -14.96 -4.48
N LEU A 159 -8.81 -13.66 -4.48
CA LEU A 159 -8.30 -12.85 -5.56
C LEU A 159 -7.12 -12.03 -5.03
N ALA A 160 -6.09 -11.88 -5.86
CA ALA A 160 -4.91 -11.10 -5.50
C ALA A 160 -4.36 -10.46 -6.76
N ASP A 161 -4.49 -9.14 -6.87
CA ASP A 161 -3.89 -8.38 -7.96
C ASP A 161 -2.46 -8.00 -7.59
N THR A 162 -1.51 -8.46 -8.39
CA THR A 162 -0.08 -8.34 -8.09
C THR A 162 0.64 -7.75 -9.29
N PRO A 163 1.91 -7.33 -9.16
CA PRO A 163 2.68 -6.86 -10.32
C PRO A 163 2.89 -7.93 -11.41
N ALA A 164 2.67 -9.20 -11.09
CA ALA A 164 2.67 -10.30 -12.07
C ALA A 164 1.30 -10.52 -12.76
N GLY A 165 0.27 -9.76 -12.35
CA GLY A 165 -1.12 -9.87 -12.80
C GLY A 165 -2.07 -10.30 -11.68
N LEU A 166 -3.34 -10.45 -12.06
CA LEU A 166 -4.41 -10.94 -11.19
C LEU A 166 -4.34 -12.47 -11.06
N PHE A 167 -4.32 -12.94 -9.82
CA PHE A 167 -4.38 -14.36 -9.49
C PHE A 167 -5.63 -14.67 -8.68
N GLY A 168 -6.17 -15.86 -8.88
CA GLY A 168 -7.30 -16.37 -8.14
C GLY A 168 -7.01 -17.73 -7.48
N PHE A 169 -7.63 -17.96 -6.33
CA PHE A 169 -7.39 -19.08 -5.44
C PHE A 169 -8.67 -19.89 -5.29
N ALA A 170 -8.60 -21.16 -5.68
CA ALA A 170 -9.73 -22.08 -5.58
C ALA A 170 -9.23 -23.43 -5.08
N GLY A 171 -9.65 -23.80 -3.86
CA GLY A 171 -9.19 -25.02 -3.21
C GLY A 171 -7.68 -24.99 -2.95
N ASP A 172 -6.96 -25.94 -3.53
CA ASP A 172 -5.50 -26.07 -3.51
C ASP A 172 -4.82 -25.50 -4.75
N SER A 173 -5.54 -24.83 -5.65
CA SER A 173 -4.99 -24.35 -6.93
C SER A 173 -4.98 -22.82 -7.06
N ILE A 174 -3.95 -22.31 -7.73
CA ILE A 174 -3.78 -20.92 -8.18
C ILE A 174 -4.06 -20.83 -9.67
N TYR A 175 -4.76 -19.79 -10.08
CA TYR A 175 -5.07 -19.48 -11.48
C TYR A 175 -4.63 -18.05 -11.80
N SER A 176 -4.01 -17.83 -12.95
CA SER A 176 -3.85 -16.49 -13.50
C SER A 176 -5.13 -16.09 -14.23
N ILE A 177 -5.61 -14.88 -13.99
CA ILE A 177 -6.84 -14.35 -14.57
C ILE A 177 -6.49 -13.10 -15.37
N ASP A 178 -6.85 -13.10 -16.64
CA ASP A 178 -6.74 -11.94 -17.50
C ASP A 178 -8.15 -11.39 -17.75
N VAL A 179 -8.43 -10.22 -17.16
CA VAL A 179 -9.74 -9.56 -17.26
C VAL A 179 -9.96 -8.86 -18.60
N ASP A 180 -8.89 -8.57 -19.35
CA ASP A 180 -8.98 -7.95 -20.67
C ASP A 180 -9.33 -8.99 -21.74
N THR A 181 -8.72 -10.18 -21.64
CA THR A 181 -9.00 -11.28 -22.58
C THR A 181 -10.09 -12.23 -22.10
N GLY A 182 -10.49 -12.14 -20.82
CA GLY A 182 -11.51 -13.01 -20.21
C GLY A 182 -11.02 -14.43 -19.94
N VAL A 183 -9.71 -14.65 -19.91
CA VAL A 183 -9.10 -15.99 -19.82
C VAL A 183 -8.68 -16.30 -18.39
N THR A 184 -9.06 -17.49 -17.91
CA THR A 184 -8.52 -18.07 -16.67
C THR A 184 -7.62 -19.25 -17.01
N THR A 185 -6.38 -19.24 -16.51
CA THR A 185 -5.39 -20.30 -16.76
C THR A 185 -4.89 -20.88 -15.44
N PHE A 186 -4.88 -22.21 -15.31
CA PHE A 186 -4.24 -22.86 -14.17
C PHE A 186 -2.76 -22.49 -14.12
N ALA A 187 -2.32 -21.95 -12.99
CA ALA A 187 -0.93 -21.56 -12.79
C ALA A 187 -0.16 -22.67 -12.07
N ARG A 188 -0.63 -23.12 -10.90
CA ARG A 188 0.03 -24.12 -10.04
C ARG A 188 -0.85 -24.57 -8.88
N GLU A 189 -0.42 -25.62 -8.19
CA GLU A 189 -0.95 -25.96 -6.86
C GLU A 189 -0.29 -25.12 -5.75
N VAL A 190 -1.00 -24.94 -4.65
CA VAL A 190 -0.58 -24.35 -3.39
C VAL A 190 -0.13 -25.48 -2.46
N GLU A 191 1.05 -25.36 -1.87
CA GLU A 191 1.55 -26.30 -0.87
C GLU A 191 0.92 -26.04 0.51
N PHE A 192 -0.40 -26.21 0.61
CA PHE A 192 -1.18 -25.86 1.79
C PHE A 192 -2.24 -26.93 2.12
N SER A 193 -2.47 -27.18 3.41
CA SER A 193 -3.29 -28.30 3.87
C SER A 193 -4.75 -27.94 4.19
N ASN A 194 -5.09 -26.64 4.24
CA ASN A 194 -6.43 -26.16 4.57
C ASN A 194 -7.05 -25.41 3.37
N THR A 195 -8.32 -25.06 3.50
CA THR A 195 -9.01 -24.27 2.47
C THR A 195 -8.77 -22.79 2.73
N LEU A 196 -8.21 -22.09 1.74
CA LEU A 196 -8.12 -20.63 1.74
C LEU A 196 -9.52 -20.04 1.60
N TRP A 197 -9.86 -19.06 2.43
CA TRP A 197 -11.16 -18.38 2.42
C TRP A 197 -11.07 -16.93 2.01
N GLY A 198 -9.93 -16.28 2.21
CA GLY A 198 -9.68 -14.94 1.73
C GLY A 198 -8.24 -14.77 1.29
N ALA A 199 -8.02 -13.95 0.26
CA ALA A 199 -6.71 -13.55 -0.18
C ALA A 199 -6.67 -12.04 -0.30
N THR A 200 -5.52 -11.45 -0.01
CA THR A 200 -5.30 -10.05 -0.37
C THR A 200 -3.85 -9.87 -0.74
N TYR A 201 -3.61 -9.03 -1.74
CA TYR A 201 -2.28 -8.58 -2.04
C TYR A 201 -2.10 -7.20 -1.44
N TYR A 202 -1.30 -7.13 -0.38
CA TYR A 202 -0.49 -5.95 -0.23
C TYR A 202 0.79 -6.22 -0.99
N PRO A 203 1.23 -5.31 -1.87
CA PRO A 203 2.61 -5.34 -2.23
C PRO A 203 3.39 -5.30 -0.94
N ASP A 204 4.23 -6.31 -0.73
CA ASP A 204 5.17 -6.31 0.38
C ASP A 204 5.80 -4.91 0.47
N ALA A 205 6.24 -4.43 1.62
CA ALA A 205 6.72 -3.05 1.75
C ALA A 205 7.88 -2.71 0.78
N ALA A 206 8.38 -3.70 0.02
CA ALA A 206 9.25 -3.60 -1.13
C ALA A 206 8.58 -3.23 -2.49
N GLU A 207 7.34 -3.63 -2.77
CA GLU A 207 6.68 -3.44 -4.08
C GLU A 207 5.67 -2.28 -4.11
N LYS A 208 5.09 -1.84 -2.97
CA LYS A 208 4.19 -0.68 -2.94
C LYS A 208 4.97 0.62 -3.02
N HIS A 209 6.19 0.58 -2.52
CA HIS A 209 7.03 1.75 -2.39
C HIS A 209 8.19 1.74 -3.38
N ALA A 210 8.00 1.14 -4.56
CA ALA A 210 8.85 1.51 -5.69
C ALA A 210 8.80 3.04 -5.91
N THR A 211 7.68 3.68 -5.52
CA THR A 211 7.53 5.12 -5.48
C THR A 211 7.67 5.76 -4.10
N GLY A 212 7.55 5.03 -2.99
CA GLY A 212 7.54 5.65 -1.66
C GLY A 212 8.88 6.21 -1.21
N VAL A 213 8.88 7.39 -0.58
CA VAL A 213 10.01 7.96 0.14
C VAL A 213 9.74 7.92 1.64
N TRP A 214 10.52 7.13 2.35
CA TRP A 214 10.41 6.96 3.79
C TRP A 214 11.21 7.99 4.56
N ARG A 215 10.63 8.46 5.68
CA ARG A 215 11.25 9.41 6.59
C ARG A 215 11.67 8.72 7.88
N PHE A 216 12.86 9.08 8.34
CA PHE A 216 13.38 8.72 9.66
C PHE A 216 13.81 9.97 10.40
N PHE A 217 13.47 10.06 11.68
CA PHE A 217 14.01 11.08 12.58
C PHE A 217 15.28 10.57 13.25
N ASN A 218 16.41 11.24 13.00
CA ASN A 218 17.67 10.95 13.66
C ASN A 218 17.74 11.69 15.01
N THR A 219 17.59 10.94 16.09
CA THR A 219 17.58 11.45 17.47
C THR A 219 18.93 11.99 17.94
N GLU A 220 20.03 11.64 17.27
CA GLU A 220 21.37 12.13 17.60
C GLU A 220 21.65 13.50 16.99
N THR A 221 21.25 13.72 15.74
CA THR A 221 21.49 14.99 15.02
C THR A 221 20.30 15.95 15.09
N GLY A 222 19.11 15.46 15.40
CA GLY A 222 17.86 16.21 15.34
C GLY A 222 17.40 16.50 13.90
N SER A 223 17.90 15.74 12.92
CA SER A 223 17.60 15.90 11.49
C SER A 223 16.81 14.71 10.95
N HIS A 224 16.29 14.86 9.73
CA HIS A 224 15.54 13.80 9.05
C HIS A 224 16.35 13.17 7.93
N PHE A 225 16.10 11.88 7.70
CA PHE A 225 16.66 11.11 6.61
C PHE A 225 15.53 10.59 5.72
N TYR A 226 15.74 10.67 4.41
CA TYR A 226 14.78 10.28 3.38
C TYR A 226 15.40 9.28 2.41
N THR A 227 14.69 8.21 2.10
CA THR A 227 15.11 7.20 1.13
C THR A 227 13.93 6.63 0.37
N ASN A 228 14.12 6.31 -0.92
CA ASN A 228 13.19 5.48 -1.71
C ASN A 228 13.72 4.04 -1.90
N SER A 229 14.84 3.70 -1.24
CA SER A 229 15.39 2.36 -1.25
C SER A 229 14.82 1.55 -0.09
N THR A 230 14.06 0.52 -0.44
CA THR A 230 13.48 -0.45 0.51
C THR A 230 14.56 -1.13 1.34
N ALA A 231 15.65 -1.53 0.69
CA ALA A 231 16.80 -2.15 1.34
C ALA A 231 17.50 -1.19 2.32
N GLU A 232 17.61 0.10 1.98
CA GLU A 232 18.22 1.11 2.86
C GLU A 232 17.31 1.42 4.05
N ARG A 233 16.00 1.58 3.82
CA ARG A 233 14.99 1.71 4.89
C ARG A 233 15.12 0.57 5.88
N ASP A 234 15.10 -0.67 5.40
CA ASP A 234 15.13 -1.86 6.26
C ASP A 234 16.46 -1.97 7.00
N ALA A 235 17.58 -1.67 6.34
CA ALA A 235 18.89 -1.64 6.98
C ALA A 235 18.94 -0.58 8.09
N ILE A 236 18.46 0.64 7.86
CA ILE A 236 18.45 1.71 8.86
C ILE A 236 17.55 1.32 10.03
N ALA A 237 16.31 0.90 9.76
CA ALA A 237 15.33 0.53 10.78
C ALA A 237 15.82 -0.60 11.69
N THR A 238 16.61 -1.53 11.14
CA THR A 238 17.10 -2.70 11.88
C THR A 238 18.45 -2.48 12.56
N THR A 239 19.33 -1.64 12.00
CA THR A 239 20.73 -1.55 12.44
C THR A 239 21.10 -0.23 13.13
N LEU A 240 20.31 0.84 12.95
CA LEU A 240 20.63 2.17 13.48
C LEU A 240 19.59 2.63 14.52
N PRO A 241 19.81 2.37 15.82
CA PRO A 241 18.81 2.62 16.87
C PRO A 241 18.52 4.11 17.12
N ASN A 242 19.37 5.02 16.64
CA ASN A 242 19.17 6.46 16.71
C ASN A 242 18.22 6.99 15.62
N PHE A 243 17.86 6.18 14.62
CA PHE A 243 16.92 6.54 13.57
C PHE A 243 15.53 5.97 13.86
N VAL A 244 14.59 6.86 14.19
CA VAL A 244 13.19 6.51 14.45
C VAL A 244 12.43 6.55 13.12
N TYR A 245 11.91 5.41 12.69
CA TYR A 245 11.09 5.31 11.48
C TYR A 245 9.76 6.05 11.67
N GLU A 246 9.45 6.98 10.77
CA GLU A 246 8.22 7.80 10.82
C GLU A 246 7.20 7.42 9.74
N GLY A 247 7.55 6.48 8.85
CA GLY A 247 6.66 5.98 7.79
C GLY A 247 6.95 6.60 6.42
N ASN A 248 5.98 6.45 5.51
CA ASN A 248 6.02 7.05 4.17
C ASN A 248 5.74 8.56 4.29
N ALA A 249 6.62 9.40 3.75
CA ALA A 249 6.45 10.85 3.80
C ALA A 249 5.77 11.40 2.54
N PHE A 250 6.09 10.83 1.38
CA PHE A 250 5.56 11.19 0.06
C PHE A 250 5.99 10.12 -0.95
N ASP A 251 5.43 10.17 -2.16
CA ASP A 251 5.80 9.30 -3.27
C ASP A 251 6.58 10.09 -4.35
N VAL A 252 7.51 9.42 -5.02
CA VAL A 252 8.36 9.91 -6.11
C VAL A 252 7.57 10.00 -7.40
N ALA A 253 8.11 10.72 -8.38
CA ALA A 253 7.50 10.80 -9.71
C ALA A 253 7.34 9.42 -10.37
N SER A 254 6.13 9.16 -10.87
CA SER A 254 5.83 8.02 -11.73
C SER A 254 6.67 8.13 -13.01
N SER A 255 7.35 7.06 -13.43
CA SER A 255 8.28 7.11 -14.59
C SER A 255 7.57 7.64 -15.85
N GLY A 256 7.93 8.85 -16.29
CA GLY A 256 7.21 9.58 -17.34
C GLY A 256 7.96 10.82 -17.85
N SER A 257 7.33 11.57 -18.77
CA SER A 257 7.87 12.82 -19.31
C SER A 257 7.79 13.94 -18.26
N GLY A 258 8.93 14.48 -17.82
CA GLY A 258 8.99 15.61 -16.89
C GLY A 258 9.56 15.28 -15.51
N ASP A 259 10.08 14.06 -15.33
CA ASP A 259 10.79 13.68 -14.12
C ASP A 259 12.18 14.33 -14.06
N ILE A 260 12.58 14.74 -12.86
CA ILE A 260 13.91 15.27 -12.55
C ILE A 260 14.56 14.45 -11.44
N ASP A 261 15.88 14.41 -11.45
CA ASP A 261 16.67 13.73 -10.42
C ASP A 261 16.73 14.56 -9.15
N VAL A 262 16.53 13.92 -8.00
CA VAL A 262 16.87 14.45 -6.68
C VAL A 262 18.19 13.85 -6.24
N PHE A 263 19.18 14.71 -6.08
CA PHE A 263 20.55 14.39 -5.69
C PHE A 263 20.69 14.37 -4.18
N ARG A 264 21.36 13.35 -3.63
CA ARG A 264 21.64 13.22 -2.19
C ARG A 264 23.12 13.41 -1.90
N PHE A 265 23.37 14.09 -0.78
CA PHE A 265 24.70 14.32 -0.26
C PHE A 265 24.75 14.00 1.23
N TYR A 266 25.84 13.40 1.67
CA TYR A 266 26.16 13.20 3.08
C TYR A 266 27.13 14.28 3.57
N ASN A 267 26.72 15.07 4.56
CA ASN A 267 27.60 16.02 5.22
C ASN A 267 28.45 15.30 6.28
N THR A 268 29.73 15.12 5.98
CA THR A 268 30.70 14.42 6.84
C THR A 268 31.04 15.17 8.13
N GLU A 269 30.70 16.45 8.24
CA GLU A 269 30.94 17.27 9.44
C GLU A 269 29.77 17.17 10.43
N THR A 270 28.53 17.18 9.94
CA THR A 270 27.32 17.18 10.78
C THR A 270 26.67 15.80 10.91
N GLY A 271 27.01 14.85 10.04
CA GLY A 271 26.36 13.55 9.95
C GLY A 271 24.94 13.59 9.37
N THR A 272 24.56 14.69 8.69
CA THR A 272 23.22 14.89 8.12
C THR A 272 23.21 14.76 6.60
N HIS A 273 22.02 14.59 6.02
CA HIS A 273 21.87 14.48 4.57
C HIS A 273 21.26 15.75 3.98
N PHE A 274 21.61 16.03 2.73
CA PHE A 274 21.09 17.15 1.95
C PHE A 274 20.53 16.63 0.61
N TYR A 275 19.39 17.20 0.19
CA TYR A 275 18.66 16.80 -1.01
C TYR A 275 18.38 18.01 -1.89
N THR A 276 18.68 17.89 -3.18
CA THR A 276 18.38 18.95 -4.17
C THR A 276 18.00 18.38 -5.52
N ALA A 277 17.03 19.00 -6.19
CA ALA A 277 16.73 18.72 -7.59
C ALA A 277 17.42 19.70 -8.56
N SER A 278 18.16 20.68 -8.03
CA SER A 278 18.89 21.66 -8.84
C SER A 278 20.25 21.11 -9.24
N GLU A 279 20.45 20.89 -10.54
CA GLU A 279 21.75 20.50 -11.08
C GLU A 279 22.85 21.54 -10.79
N LEU A 280 22.49 22.82 -10.78
CA LEU A 280 23.43 23.90 -10.44
C LEU A 280 23.83 23.86 -8.96
N GLU A 281 22.88 23.61 -8.05
CA GLU A 281 23.18 23.44 -6.62
C GLU A 281 24.04 22.19 -6.39
N ARG A 282 23.70 21.07 -7.04
CA ARG A 282 24.51 19.84 -7.06
C ARG A 282 25.95 20.14 -7.47
N ASP A 283 26.15 20.77 -8.63
CA ASP A 283 27.48 21.04 -9.17
C ASP A 283 28.26 22.03 -8.30
N ASN A 284 27.59 23.03 -7.71
CA ASN A 284 28.23 23.96 -6.79
C ASN A 284 28.70 23.26 -5.51
N ILE A 285 27.90 22.36 -4.94
CA ILE A 285 28.27 21.59 -3.75
C ILE A 285 29.47 20.69 -4.07
N ILE A 286 29.42 19.93 -5.16
CA ILE A 286 30.50 19.03 -5.59
C ILE A 286 31.83 19.80 -5.75
N ASN A 287 31.78 20.99 -6.35
CA ASN A 287 32.99 21.74 -6.68
C ASN A 287 33.52 22.61 -5.52
N SER A 288 32.66 22.98 -4.56
CA SER A 288 32.98 24.04 -3.59
C SER A 288 32.98 23.58 -2.14
N LEU A 289 32.31 22.48 -1.80
CA LEU A 289 32.08 22.06 -0.41
C LEU A 289 32.67 20.68 -0.15
N SER A 290 33.91 20.64 0.34
CA SER A 290 34.63 19.39 0.59
C SER A 290 34.06 18.53 1.73
N ASN A 291 33.21 19.09 2.58
CA ASN A 291 32.53 18.35 3.66
C ASN A 291 31.29 17.59 3.19
N PHE A 292 30.82 17.79 1.96
CA PHE A 292 29.69 17.05 1.39
C PHE A 292 30.19 15.95 0.45
N ALA A 293 29.89 14.70 0.79
CA ALA A 293 30.09 13.56 -0.10
C ALA A 293 28.84 13.37 -0.98
N TYR A 294 29.03 13.36 -2.30
CA TYR A 294 27.95 13.09 -3.25
C TYR A 294 27.61 11.60 -3.26
N GLU A 295 26.35 11.25 -3.02
CA GLU A 295 25.88 9.87 -2.96
C GLU A 295 25.10 9.43 -4.21
N GLY A 296 24.86 10.35 -5.15
CA GLY A 296 24.14 10.07 -6.39
C GLY A 296 22.70 10.57 -6.38
N VAL A 297 21.91 10.00 -7.29
CA VAL A 297 20.46 10.21 -7.37
C VAL A 297 19.79 9.38 -6.28
N ALA A 298 19.07 10.03 -5.37
CA ALA A 298 18.29 9.36 -4.35
C ALA A 298 16.92 8.92 -4.85
N TYR A 299 16.24 9.75 -5.63
CA TYR A 299 14.93 9.45 -6.22
C TYR A 299 14.55 10.47 -7.31
N LYS A 300 13.38 10.27 -7.94
CA LYS A 300 12.80 11.15 -8.95
C LYS A 300 11.74 12.08 -8.37
N ALA A 301 11.56 13.24 -8.96
CA ALA A 301 10.53 14.23 -8.62
C ALA A 301 10.01 14.93 -9.88
N TYR A 302 9.02 15.81 -9.76
CA TYR A 302 8.55 16.65 -10.86
C TYR A 302 9.13 18.06 -10.77
N SER A 303 9.40 18.68 -11.93
CA SER A 303 9.93 20.04 -12.02
C SER A 303 8.90 21.14 -11.78
N ASP A 304 7.62 20.83 -11.96
CA ASP A 304 6.50 21.73 -11.78
C ASP A 304 5.29 21.00 -11.20
N ASN A 305 4.23 21.75 -10.89
CA ASN A 305 3.04 21.22 -10.23
C ASN A 305 2.07 20.49 -11.17
N GLY A 306 2.38 20.32 -12.46
CA GLY A 306 1.53 19.63 -13.42
C GLY A 306 0.10 20.20 -13.47
N ASP A 307 -0.04 21.53 -13.48
CA ASP A 307 -1.33 22.23 -13.40
C ASP A 307 -2.16 21.87 -12.14
N GLY A 308 -1.49 21.50 -11.05
CA GLY A 308 -2.10 21.09 -9.77
C GLY A 308 -2.23 19.58 -9.60
N SER A 309 -1.63 18.79 -10.48
CA SER A 309 -1.58 17.33 -10.38
C SER A 309 -0.51 16.81 -9.41
N HIS A 310 0.43 17.66 -9.00
CA HIS A 310 1.52 17.31 -8.08
C HIS A 310 1.63 18.30 -6.93
N GLU A 311 1.93 17.80 -5.74
CA GLU A 311 2.08 18.60 -4.53
C GLU A 311 3.49 19.15 -4.36
N ALA A 312 3.60 20.30 -3.71
CA ALA A 312 4.88 20.93 -3.44
C ALA A 312 5.58 20.29 -2.23
N LEU A 313 6.87 19.97 -2.37
CA LEU A 313 7.73 19.63 -1.24
C LEU A 313 8.47 20.88 -0.75
N TYR A 314 8.20 21.28 0.49
CA TYR A 314 8.75 22.48 1.11
C TYR A 314 10.10 22.22 1.75
N ARG A 315 11.09 23.09 1.53
CA ARG A 315 12.44 23.01 2.11
C ARG A 315 12.69 24.10 3.13
N PHE A 316 13.35 23.72 4.22
CA PHE A 316 13.75 24.60 5.30
C PHE A 316 15.21 24.39 5.68
N TYR A 317 15.91 25.47 5.99
CA TYR A 317 17.24 25.43 6.57
C TYR A 317 17.17 25.57 8.10
N ASN A 318 17.67 24.58 8.83
CA ASN A 318 17.78 24.62 10.29
C ASN A 318 19.10 25.27 10.72
N THR A 319 19.01 26.50 11.21
CA THR A 319 20.16 27.31 11.64
C THR A 319 20.83 26.80 12.92
N SER A 320 20.19 25.89 13.67
CA SER A 320 20.75 25.36 14.93
C SER A 320 21.71 24.19 14.72
N ASN A 321 21.52 23.39 13.67
CA ASN A 321 22.35 22.22 13.38
C ASN A 321 22.86 22.16 11.93
N ASN A 322 22.67 23.23 11.15
CA ASN A 322 23.09 23.35 9.75
C ASN A 322 22.56 22.23 8.83
N SER A 323 21.36 21.72 9.13
CA SER A 323 20.69 20.68 8.34
C SER A 323 19.48 21.24 7.59
N HIS A 324 18.89 20.42 6.72
CA HIS A 324 17.67 20.78 5.99
C HIS A 324 16.52 19.86 6.40
N PHE A 325 15.31 20.41 6.33
CA PHE A 325 14.06 19.71 6.58
C PHE A 325 13.14 19.82 5.37
N TYR A 326 12.41 18.74 5.07
CA TYR A 326 11.54 18.63 3.91
C TYR A 326 10.17 18.10 4.32
N THR A 327 9.10 18.73 3.84
CA THR A 327 7.72 18.29 4.12
C THR A 327 6.78 18.60 2.96
N ALA A 328 5.85 17.69 2.69
CA ALA A 328 4.71 17.92 1.79
C ALA A 328 3.48 18.45 2.54
N SER A 329 3.51 18.47 3.88
CA SER A 329 2.38 18.91 4.69
C SER A 329 2.34 20.43 4.80
N ASP A 330 1.28 21.04 4.24
CA ASP A 330 0.97 22.45 4.43
C ASP A 330 0.88 22.83 5.92
N ALA A 331 0.29 21.96 6.74
CA ALA A 331 0.15 22.20 8.18
C ALA A 331 1.49 22.17 8.92
N GLU A 332 2.38 21.22 8.57
CA GLU A 332 3.72 21.14 9.14
C GLU A 332 4.57 22.35 8.70
N ARG A 333 4.48 22.74 7.42
CA ARG A 333 5.10 23.96 6.89
C ARG A 333 4.66 25.19 7.70
N ASP A 334 3.36 25.39 7.83
CA ASP A 334 2.80 26.57 8.51
C ASP A 334 3.14 26.58 10.00
N TYR A 335 3.18 25.41 10.65
CA TYR A 335 3.62 25.28 12.03
C TYR A 335 5.10 25.66 12.19
N ILE A 336 5.99 25.16 11.33
CA ILE A 336 7.43 25.48 11.39
C ILE A 336 7.64 26.98 11.20
N ILE A 337 7.01 27.59 10.18
CA ILE A 337 7.10 29.02 9.90
C ILE A 337 6.62 29.87 11.09
N SER A 338 5.51 29.47 11.71
CA SER A 338 4.89 30.26 12.78
C SER A 338 5.52 30.06 14.16
N THR A 339 6.12 28.89 14.42
CA THR A 339 6.45 28.46 15.77
C THR A 339 7.94 28.20 15.97
N LEU A 340 8.67 27.73 14.95
CA LEU A 340 10.07 27.29 15.10
C LEU A 340 11.06 28.32 14.54
N GLY A 341 11.42 29.30 15.37
CA GLY A 341 12.28 30.42 14.95
C GLY A 341 13.71 30.06 14.50
N ASN A 342 14.14 28.80 14.66
CA ASN A 342 15.44 28.32 14.16
C ASN A 342 15.41 27.78 12.73
N TYR A 343 14.22 27.65 12.12
CA TYR A 343 14.07 27.22 10.73
C TYR A 343 13.83 28.42 9.80
N SER A 344 14.61 28.51 8.73
CA SER A 344 14.41 29.45 7.64
C SER A 344 13.71 28.75 6.49
N TYR A 345 12.54 29.25 6.08
CA TYR A 345 11.82 28.71 4.91
C TYR A 345 12.53 29.09 3.62
N GLU A 346 12.84 28.12 2.78
CA GLU A 346 13.56 28.31 1.52
C GLU A 346 12.66 28.18 0.28
N GLY A 347 11.38 27.83 0.48
CA GLY A 347 10.41 27.69 -0.60
C GLY A 347 10.12 26.24 -0.98
N VAL A 348 9.61 26.06 -2.20
CA VAL A 348 9.39 24.75 -2.82
C VAL A 348 10.70 24.24 -3.38
N ALA A 349 11.10 23.04 -3.00
CA ALA A 349 12.29 22.39 -3.54
C ALA A 349 12.02 21.72 -4.89
N TYR A 350 10.93 20.96 -4.96
CA TYR A 350 10.45 20.21 -6.14
C TYR A 350 9.03 19.70 -5.84
N PHE A 351 8.41 19.02 -6.80
CA PHE A 351 7.05 18.50 -6.68
C PHE A 351 7.04 16.97 -6.62
N ILE A 352 6.06 16.41 -5.91
CA ILE A 352 5.91 14.99 -5.55
C ILE A 352 4.46 14.56 -5.70
N ASP A 353 4.17 13.27 -5.49
CA ASP A 353 2.81 12.77 -5.29
C ASP A 353 2.60 12.45 -3.80
N ILE A 354 1.41 12.70 -3.24
CA ILE A 354 1.07 12.36 -1.83
C ILE A 354 0.38 10.99 -1.69
N VAL A 355 0.47 10.44 -0.48
CA VAL A 355 -0.07 9.13 -0.05
C VAL A 355 -1.55 9.20 0.33
#